data_AF-A0A3Q8FDV6-F1
#
_entry.id   AF-A0A3Q8FDV6-F1
#
_cell.length_a   1.000
_cell.length_b   1.000
_cell.length_c   1.000
_cell.angle_alpha   90.00
_cell.angle_beta   90.00
_cell.angle_gamma   90.00
#
_symmetry.space_group_name_H-M   'P 1'
#
loop_
_entity.id
_entity.type
_entity.pdbx_description
1 polymer ?
#
loop_
_entity_poly.entity_id
_entity_poly.type
_entity_poly.pdbx_seq_one_letter_code
_entity_poly.pdbx_strand_id
1 'polypeptide(L)' 'MPGIALRSSFDQRSVMYLTLVHLETGAPMSVAVHTIDTIRAAANQCLQCGPVLYLLADGEAERFLNWLRNGGSTPNGVN' A
#
# COMPACT_ATOMS: atom_id res chain seq x y z
N MET A 1 -3.54 18.42 2.54
CA MET A 1 -2.07 18.46 2.52
C MET A 1 -1.64 17.76 1.24
N PRO A 2 -0.76 18.36 0.42
CA PRO A 2 -0.23 17.67 -0.76
C PRO A 2 0.51 16.42 -0.30
N GLY A 3 0.18 15.28 -0.92
CA GLY A 3 0.71 14.01 -0.47
C GLY A 3 0.29 12.82 -1.33
N ILE A 4 0.97 11.71 -1.12
CA ILE A 4 0.74 10.44 -1.79
C ILE A 4 0.31 9.43 -0.74
N ALA A 5 -0.78 8.72 -0.99
CA ALA A 5 -1.20 7.60 -0.15
C ALA A 5 -1.17 6.28 -0.91
N LEU A 6 -0.83 5.21 -0.20
CA LEU A 6 -1.03 3.85 -0.67
C LEU A 6 -2.44 3.40 -0.31
N ARG A 7 -3.20 2.96 -1.32
CA ARG A 7 -4.51 2.33 -1.13
C ARG A 7 -4.47 0.88 -1.56
N SER A 8 -5.28 0.10 -0.88
CA SER A 8 -5.42 -1.33 -1.10
C SER A 8 -6.87 -1.75 -1.20
N SER A 9 -7.16 -2.72 -2.08
CA SER A 9 -8.44 -3.41 -2.15
C SER A 9 -8.22 -4.89 -2.43
N PHE A 10 -9.23 -5.72 -2.13
CA PHE A 10 -9.24 -7.14 -2.47
C PHE A 10 -10.41 -7.46 -3.41
N ASP A 11 -10.22 -8.44 -4.29
CA ASP A 11 -11.33 -9.06 -5.02
C ASP A 11 -11.87 -10.31 -4.29
N GLN A 12 -12.88 -10.95 -4.90
CA GLN A 12 -13.50 -12.17 -4.38
C GLN A 12 -12.54 -13.39 -4.37
N ARG A 13 -11.40 -13.30 -5.06
CA ARG A 13 -10.39 -14.37 -5.15
C ARG A 13 -9.19 -14.09 -4.26
N SER A 14 -9.29 -13.11 -3.35
CA SER A 14 -8.20 -12.67 -2.47
C SER A 14 -6.98 -12.11 -3.22
N VAL A 15 -7.18 -11.62 -4.45
CA VAL A 15 -6.16 -10.85 -5.16
C VAL A 15 -6.14 -9.45 -4.60
N MET A 16 -4.95 -8.96 -4.27
CA MET A 16 -4.74 -7.63 -3.71
C MET A 16 -4.41 -6.63 -4.82
N TYR A 17 -5.12 -5.51 -4.82
CA TYR A 17 -4.91 -4.38 -5.70
C TYR A 17 -4.29 -3.26 -4.89
N LEU A 18 -3.15 -2.75 -5.34
CA LEU A 18 -2.42 -1.66 -4.71
C LEU A 18 -2.37 -0.47 -5.65
N THR A 19 -2.59 0.73 -5.10
CA THR A 19 -2.44 1.95 -5.89
C THR A 19 -1.85 3.09 -5.06
N LEU A 20 -0.95 3.86 -5.70
CA LEU A 20 -0.59 5.17 -5.18
C LEU A 20 -1.59 6.18 -5.71
N VAL A 21 -2.19 6.95 -4.81
CA VAL A 21 -3.13 8.02 -5.16
C VAL A 21 -2.61 9.36 -4.67
N HIS A 22 -2.77 10.36 -5.52
CA HIS A 22 -2.55 11.74 -5.12
C HIS A 22 -3.68 12.17 -4.18
N LEU A 23 -3.36 12.56 -2.95
CA LEU A 23 -4.35 12.79 -1.90
C LEU A 23 -5.29 13.96 -2.20
N GLU A 24 -4.81 14.99 -2.89
CA GLU A 24 -5.63 16.19 -3.15
C GLU A 24 -6.65 15.98 -4.27
N THR A 25 -6.30 15.19 -5.29
CA THR A 25 -7.14 14.98 -6.48
C THR A 25 -7.81 13.61 -6.50
N GLY A 26 -7.38 12.69 -5.65
CA GLY A 26 -7.78 11.28 -5.67
C GLY A 26 -7.29 10.52 -6.91
N ALA A 27 -6.49 11.14 -7.77
CA ALA A 27 -6.05 10.55 -9.02
C ALA A 27 -5.07 9.40 -8.78
N PRO A 28 -5.27 8.22 -9.40
CA PRO A 28 -4.31 7.13 -9.33
C PRO A 28 -3.05 7.49 -10.12
N MET A 29 -1.89 7.32 -9.50
CA MET A 29 -0.58 7.55 -10.11
C MET A 29 0.07 6.24 -10.56
N SER A 30 -0.18 5.14 -9.86
CA SER A 30 0.26 3.80 -10.25
C SER A 30 -0.69 2.76 -9.70
N VAL A 31 -0.94 1.68 -10.43
CA VAL A 31 -1.75 0.53 -9.98
C VAL A 31 -0.92 -0.73 -10.19
N ALA A 32 -0.90 -1.62 -9.21
CA ALA A 32 -0.34 -2.95 -9.34
C ALA A 32 -1.25 -4.00 -8.71
N VAL A 33 -1.17 -5.21 -9.22
CA VAL A 33 -2.02 -6.34 -8.84
C VAL A 33 -1.11 -7.46 -8.37
N HIS A 34 -1.34 -7.94 -7.16
CA HIS A 34 -0.44 -8.86 -6.47
C HIS A 34 -1.22 -9.89 -5.66
N THR A 35 -0.64 -11.07 -5.53
CA THR A 35 -1.04 -11.99 -4.46
C THR A 35 -0.41 -11.51 -3.16
N ILE A 36 -1.10 -11.70 -2.03
CA ILE A 36 -0.63 -11.24 -0.72
C ILE A 36 0.77 -11.80 -0.38
N ASP A 37 1.07 -13.01 -0.84
CA ASP A 37 2.35 -13.70 -0.60
C ASP A 37 3.55 -13.03 -1.31
N THR A 38 3.30 -12.14 -2.26
CA THR A 38 4.35 -11.44 -3.01
C THR A 38 4.70 -10.07 -2.41
N ILE A 39 4.05 -9.70 -1.30
CA ILE A 39 4.22 -8.42 -0.63
C ILE A 39 5.21 -8.58 0.51
N ARG A 40 6.27 -7.76 0.51
CA ARG A 40 7.27 -7.74 1.57
C ARG A 40 7.82 -6.34 1.84
N ALA A 41 8.28 -6.11 3.06
CA ALA A 41 9.14 -4.97 3.34
C ALA A 41 10.47 -5.16 2.59
N ALA A 42 10.91 -4.13 1.88
CA ALA A 42 12.23 -4.10 1.24
C ALA A 42 13.20 -3.14 1.94
N ALA A 43 12.68 -2.10 2.59
CA ALA A 43 13.39 -1.20 3.50
C ALA A 43 12.38 -0.67 4.56
N ASN A 44 12.84 0.00 5.62
CA ASN A 44 11.96 0.48 6.71
C ASN A 44 10.78 1.34 6.22
N GLN A 45 10.95 2.05 5.10
CA GLN A 45 9.99 2.99 4.54
C GLN A 45 9.50 2.56 3.15
N CYS A 46 9.66 1.28 2.80
CA CYS A 46 9.36 0.81 1.44
C CYS A 46 8.67 -0.55 1.42
N LEU A 47 7.68 -0.68 0.53
CA LEU A 47 7.00 -1.94 0.23
C LEU A 47 7.38 -2.43 -1.16
N GLN A 48 7.81 -3.67 -1.26
CA GLN A 48 8.01 -4.34 -2.54
C GLN A 48 6.84 -5.27 -2.83
N CYS A 49 6.30 -5.14 -4.04
CA CYS A 49 5.26 -6.02 -4.56
C CYS A 49 5.72 -6.53 -5.93
N GLY A 50 6.16 -7.79 -5.99
CA GLY A 50 6.82 -8.33 -7.19
C GLY A 50 8.01 -7.46 -7.64
N PRO A 51 8.03 -6.96 -8.89
CA PRO A 51 9.11 -6.09 -9.41
C PRO A 51 8.95 -4.60 -9.04
N VAL A 52 7.84 -4.20 -8.40
CA VAL A 52 7.54 -2.79 -8.08
C VAL A 52 7.92 -2.46 -6.65
N LEU A 53 8.52 -1.28 -6.42
CA LEU A 53 8.86 -0.75 -5.10
C LEU A 53 8.09 0.55 -4.84
N TYR A 54 7.37 0.61 -3.73
CA TYR A 54 6.63 1.77 -3.24
C TYR A 54 7.41 2.45 -2.13
N LEU A 55 7.76 3.72 -2.31
CA LEU A 55 8.32 4.57 -1.26
C LEU A 55 7.19 5.16 -0.41
N LEU A 56 7.31 5.07 0.90
CA LEU A 56 6.29 5.49 1.87
C LEU A 56 6.91 6.42 2.91
N ALA A 57 6.06 7.12 3.66
CA ALA A 57 6.50 7.84 4.85
C ALA A 57 7.03 6.87 5.92
N ASP A 58 7.78 7.41 6.89
CA ASP A 58 8.40 6.61 7.94
C ASP A 58 7.40 5.76 8.72
N GLY A 59 7.72 4.48 8.91
CA GLY A 59 6.86 3.51 9.62
C GLY A 59 5.61 3.03 8.87
N GLU A 60 5.28 3.58 7.70
CA GLU A 60 4.06 3.20 6.96
C GLU A 60 4.13 1.79 6.36
N ALA A 61 5.33 1.33 5.97
CA ALA A 61 5.51 -0.04 5.47
C ALA A 61 5.16 -1.07 6.55
N GLU A 62 5.61 -0.87 7.80
CA GLU A 62 5.28 -1.75 8.92
C GLU A 62 3.80 -1.70 9.27
N ARG A 63 3.20 -0.51 9.33
CA ARG A 63 1.75 -0.36 9.60
C ARG A 63 0.90 -1.08 8.58
N PHE A 64 1.24 -0.97 7.30
CA PHE A 64 0.55 -1.67 6.23
C PHE A 64 0.68 -3.19 6.36
N LEU A 65 1.89 -3.71 6.63
CA LEU A 65 2.09 -5.16 6.84
C LEU A 65 1.37 -5.65 8.10
N ASN A 66 1.31 -4.84 9.15
CA ASN A 66 0.60 -5.17 10.37
C ASN A 66 -0.92 -5.21 10.15
N TRP A 67 -1.45 -4.26 9.36
CA TRP A 67 -2.84 -4.27 8.91
C TRP A 67 -3.17 -5.52 8.09
N LEU A 68 -2.32 -5.89 7.13
CA LEU A 68 -2.51 -7.11 6.32
C LEU A 68 -2.64 -8.37 7.16
N ARG A 69 -1.84 -8.48 8.23
CA ARG A 69 -1.81 -9.67 9.09
C ARG A 69 -3.01 -9.77 10.03
N ASN A 70 -3.46 -8.64 10.55
CA ASN A 70 -4.39 -8.64 11.68
C ASN A 70 -5.82 -8.21 11.31
N GLY A 71 -6.01 -7.56 10.16
CA GLY A 71 -7.28 -6.93 9.79
C GLY A 71 -7.60 -5.72 10.67
N GLY A 72 -7.95 -4.59 10.06
CA GLY A 72 -8.30 -3.36 10.78
C GLY A 72 -8.81 -2.28 9.84
N SER A 73 -9.18 -1.11 10.38
CA SER A 73 -9.41 0.09 9.56
C SER A 73 -8.18 0.29 8.66
N THR A 74 -8.40 0.39 7.35
CA THR A 74 -7.36 0.61 6.32
C THR A 74 -6.28 1.56 6.85
N PRO A 75 -5.00 1.31 6.55
CA PRO A 75 -3.93 2.24 6.88
C PRO A 75 -4.20 3.52 6.09
N ASN A 76 -4.93 4.43 6.73
CA ASN A 76 -5.07 5.79 6.25
C ASN A 76 -3.68 6.38 6.45
N GLY A 77 -2.93 6.48 5.34
CA GLY A 77 -1.62 7.09 5.35
C GLY A 77 -1.65 8.36 6.18
N VAL A 78 -0.66 8.51 7.06
CA VAL A 78 -0.62 9.65 7.99
C VAL A 78 -0.67 10.95 7.18
N ASN A 79 -1.59 11.83 7.57
CA ASN A 79 -1.72 13.19 7.03
C ASN A 79 -0.39 13.95 7.07
#